data_AF-A0A2E1TWI1-F1
#
_entry.id   AF-A0A2E1TWI1-F1
#
_cell.length_a   1.000
_cell.length_b   1.000
_cell.length_c   1.000
_cell.angle_alpha   90.00
_cell.angle_beta   90.00
_cell.angle_gamma   90.00
#
_symmetry.space_group_name_H-M   'P 1'
#
loop_
_entity.id
_entity.type
_entity.pdbx_description
1 polymer ?
#
loop_
_entity_poly.entity_id
_entity_poly.type
_entity_poly.pdbx_seq_one_letter_code
_entity_poly.pdbx_strand_id
1 'polypeptide(L)'
;MIKILKNRKSFAFFIAPFFFVAATTLFAQDLSLEDRLELLKKTLLELDISATKCLEQLEDTSTKSETDCDDFLSSLDGQIMADYVAHCEVLKSWRDSFINDPSASDNDKETDLNLMTGVEYSCGDNFLKKRTNNVVAAFEWLAKNHNHQSGSSSLSLRFSESQFMRTQNQERKSLQDSLLQQNVRQRSEINQRRNQLEGELIRQQINSTPYPRN
;
A
#
# COMPACT_ATOMS: atom_id res chain seq x y z
N MET A 1 -61.03 -40.37 -21.79
CA MET A 1 -61.03 -41.75 -21.28
C MET A 1 -59.58 -42.22 -21.21
N ILE A 2 -58.88 -42.05 -20.08
CA ILE A 2 -58.71 -43.02 -18.99
C ILE A 2 -58.32 -44.42 -19.51
N LYS A 3 -57.02 -44.79 -19.46
CA LYS A 3 -56.47 -45.69 -18.42
C LYS A 3 -54.95 -45.90 -18.60
N ILE A 4 -54.22 -45.48 -17.57
CA ILE A 4 -52.86 -45.89 -17.21
C ILE A 4 -52.91 -47.32 -16.66
N LEU A 5 -51.88 -48.13 -16.92
CA LEU A 5 -51.24 -49.12 -16.01
C LEU A 5 -50.08 -49.80 -16.79
N LYS A 6 -48.79 -49.52 -16.55
CA LYS A 6 -47.93 -49.86 -15.38
C LYS A 6 -47.21 -51.20 -15.54
N ASN A 7 -45.87 -51.17 -15.68
CA ASN A 7 -44.91 -51.79 -14.74
C ASN A 7 -43.46 -51.49 -15.16
N ARG A 8 -42.73 -50.68 -14.39
CA ARG A 8 -41.79 -51.05 -13.29
C ARG A 8 -40.56 -51.83 -13.77
N LYS A 9 -39.40 -51.15 -13.71
CA LYS A 9 -38.23 -51.41 -12.84
C LYS A 9 -37.21 -50.29 -13.11
N SER A 10 -37.16 -49.25 -12.27
CA SER A 10 -36.15 -49.11 -11.21
C SER A 10 -34.71 -49.38 -11.69
N PHE A 11 -34.03 -48.32 -12.15
CA PHE A 11 -32.61 -48.12 -11.89
C PHE A 11 -32.40 -46.63 -11.66
N ALA A 12 -32.40 -46.25 -10.38
CA ALA A 12 -32.02 -44.91 -9.95
C ALA A 12 -30.51 -44.80 -10.12
N PHE A 13 -30.06 -44.12 -11.18
CA PHE A 13 -28.72 -43.58 -11.23
C PHE A 13 -28.85 -42.11 -10.80
N PHE A 14 -28.59 -41.86 -9.52
CA PHE A 14 -28.36 -40.53 -8.98
C PHE A 14 -27.10 -39.98 -9.68
N ILE A 15 -27.28 -39.28 -10.80
CA ILE A 15 -26.25 -38.39 -11.33
C ILE A 15 -26.34 -37.16 -10.44
N ALA A 16 -25.47 -37.14 -9.43
CA ALA A 16 -25.20 -35.94 -8.66
C ALA A 16 -24.96 -34.79 -9.66
N PRO A 17 -25.59 -33.62 -9.47
CA PRO A 17 -25.11 -32.43 -10.16
C PRO A 17 -23.74 -32.17 -9.57
N PHE A 18 -22.70 -32.56 -10.30
CA PHE A 18 -21.37 -32.01 -10.14
C PHE A 18 -21.57 -30.52 -10.39
N PHE A 19 -21.81 -29.76 -9.31
CA PHE A 19 -21.53 -28.35 -9.25
C PHE A 19 -20.03 -28.27 -9.53
N PHE A 20 -19.69 -28.28 -10.82
CA PHE A 20 -18.48 -27.66 -11.29
C PHE A 20 -18.69 -26.21 -10.91
N VAL A 21 -18.20 -25.86 -9.72
CA VAL A 21 -17.80 -24.50 -9.39
C VAL A 21 -16.78 -24.20 -10.47
N ALA A 22 -17.26 -23.69 -11.59
CA ALA A 22 -16.45 -22.89 -12.47
C ALA A 22 -15.98 -21.79 -11.54
N ALA A 23 -14.77 -21.97 -11.00
CA ALA A 23 -13.96 -20.89 -10.54
C ALA A 23 -13.99 -19.93 -11.73
N THR A 24 -14.82 -18.88 -11.61
CA THR A 24 -14.63 -17.68 -12.38
C THR A 24 -13.24 -17.23 -11.97
N THR A 25 -12.24 -17.73 -12.69
CA THR A 25 -11.04 -16.97 -12.94
C THR A 25 -11.60 -15.67 -13.49
N LEU A 26 -11.75 -14.69 -12.60
CA LEU A 26 -11.75 -13.29 -12.96
C LEU A 26 -10.54 -13.19 -13.87
N PHE A 27 -10.81 -13.18 -15.17
CA PHE A 27 -9.89 -12.61 -16.11
C PHE A 27 -9.74 -11.19 -15.61
N ALA A 28 -8.73 -10.97 -14.76
CA ALA A 28 -8.04 -9.72 -14.73
C ALA A 28 -7.78 -9.45 -16.21
N GLN A 29 -8.55 -8.53 -16.80
CA GLN A 29 -8.09 -7.86 -17.99
C GLN A 29 -6.69 -7.43 -17.62
N ASP A 30 -5.69 -7.97 -18.32
CA ASP A 30 -4.30 -7.72 -17.99
C ASP A 30 -3.99 -6.30 -18.45
N LEU A 31 -4.51 -5.35 -17.68
CA LEU A 31 -4.28 -3.93 -17.84
C LEU A 31 -2.77 -3.73 -17.69
N SER A 32 -2.16 -3.02 -18.64
CA SER A 32 -0.75 -2.69 -18.55
C SER A 32 -0.45 -1.92 -17.26
N LEU A 33 0.80 -1.92 -16.82
CA LEU A 33 1.20 -1.24 -15.59
C LEU A 33 0.96 0.26 -15.71
N GLU A 34 1.17 0.82 -16.90
CA GLU A 34 0.93 2.21 -17.26
C GLU A 34 -0.57 2.54 -17.18
N ASP A 35 -1.44 1.69 -17.74
CA ASP A 35 -2.90 1.88 -17.70
C ASP A 35 -3.43 1.84 -16.26
N ARG A 36 -2.90 0.94 -15.43
CA ARG A 36 -3.25 0.88 -14.00
C ARG A 36 -2.88 2.18 -13.30
N LEU A 37 -1.73 2.75 -13.64
CA LEU A 37 -1.23 3.96 -13.03
C LEU A 37 -2.02 5.20 -13.48
N GLU A 38 -2.45 5.25 -14.73
CA GLU A 38 -3.38 6.28 -15.22
C GLU A 38 -4.75 6.17 -14.54
N LEU A 39 -5.28 4.95 -14.42
CA LEU A 39 -6.54 4.69 -13.74
C LEU A 39 -6.50 5.16 -12.28
N LEU A 40 -5.42 4.82 -11.54
CA LEU A 40 -5.24 5.28 -10.16
C LEU A 40 -5.22 6.80 -10.05
N LYS A 41 -4.52 7.51 -10.96
CA LYS A 41 -4.49 8.98 -10.96
C LYS A 41 -5.89 9.55 -11.19
N LYS A 42 -6.66 8.97 -12.11
CA LYS A 42 -8.03 9.38 -12.40
C LYS A 42 -8.94 9.17 -11.18
N THR A 43 -8.84 8.01 -10.53
CA THR A 43 -9.59 7.70 -9.30
C THR A 43 -9.30 8.70 -8.18
N LEU A 44 -8.04 9.11 -7.99
CA LEU A 44 -7.69 10.13 -7.00
C LEU A 44 -8.30 11.49 -7.31
N LEU A 45 -8.32 11.88 -8.58
CA LEU A 45 -8.90 13.13 -9.03
C LEU A 45 -10.44 13.12 -8.84
N GLU A 46 -11.09 12.02 -9.19
CA GLU A 46 -12.53 11.84 -8.99
C GLU A 46 -12.91 11.89 -7.50
N LEU A 47 -12.10 11.27 -6.65
CA LEU A 47 -12.28 11.34 -5.20
C LEU A 47 -12.12 12.78 -4.66
N ASP A 48 -11.14 13.54 -5.17
CA ASP A 48 -10.93 14.93 -4.75
C ASP A 48 -12.07 15.85 -5.21
N ILE A 49 -12.62 15.63 -6.41
CA ILE A 49 -13.84 16.32 -6.88
C ILE A 49 -15.04 15.98 -5.99
N SER A 50 -15.21 14.71 -5.63
CA SER A 50 -16.29 14.26 -4.74
C SER A 50 -16.16 14.90 -3.36
N ALA A 51 -14.93 15.02 -2.83
CA ALA A 51 -14.65 15.73 -1.59
C ALA A 51 -14.97 17.23 -1.68
N THR A 52 -14.63 17.90 -2.79
CA THR A 52 -14.97 19.31 -3.01
C THR A 52 -16.48 19.52 -2.98
N LYS A 53 -17.24 18.69 -3.68
CA LYS A 53 -18.71 18.77 -3.68
C LYS A 53 -19.30 18.59 -2.28
N CYS A 54 -18.77 17.64 -1.51
CA CYS A 54 -19.12 17.49 -0.10
C CYS A 54 -18.85 18.79 0.66
N LEU A 55 -17.66 19.38 0.56
CA LEU A 55 -17.34 20.65 1.24
C LEU A 55 -18.26 21.82 0.83
N GLU A 56 -18.58 21.95 -0.45
CA GLU A 56 -19.51 22.97 -0.96
C GLU A 56 -20.93 22.78 -0.38
N GLN A 57 -21.43 21.54 -0.36
CA GLN A 57 -22.73 21.21 0.24
C GLN A 57 -22.79 21.52 1.74
N LEU A 58 -21.66 21.40 2.43
CA LEU A 58 -21.53 21.71 3.86
C LEU A 58 -21.47 23.22 4.13
N GLU A 59 -20.99 24.02 3.17
CA GLU A 59 -20.94 25.48 3.25
C GLU A 59 -22.32 26.12 2.96
N ASP A 60 -23.10 25.53 2.06
CA ASP A 60 -24.43 26.00 1.60
C ASP A 60 -25.61 25.71 2.58
N THR A 61 -25.33 25.46 3.86
CA THR A 61 -26.29 25.10 4.93
C THR A 61 -27.36 26.15 5.27
N SER A 62 -27.60 27.14 4.40
CA SER A 62 -28.80 27.99 4.42
C SER A 62 -30.10 27.21 4.15
N THR A 63 -30.03 25.98 3.66
CA THR A 63 -31.20 25.08 3.58
C THR A 63 -30.97 23.81 4.40
N LYS A 64 -31.87 23.58 5.36
CA LYS A 64 -31.86 22.46 6.32
C LYS A 64 -32.23 21.11 5.67
N SER A 65 -31.60 20.73 4.56
CA SER A 65 -31.58 19.32 4.18
C SER A 65 -30.30 18.73 4.75
N GLU A 66 -30.47 17.69 5.56
CA GLU A 66 -29.48 16.67 5.89
C GLU A 66 -28.36 16.63 4.83
N THR A 67 -27.25 17.32 5.11
CA THR A 67 -26.09 17.43 4.23
C THR A 67 -25.29 16.15 4.35
N ASP A 68 -25.83 15.07 3.79
CA ASP A 68 -25.16 13.78 3.82
C ASP A 68 -24.19 13.74 2.64
N CYS A 69 -22.89 13.75 2.95
CA CYS A 69 -21.82 13.56 1.98
C CYS A 69 -21.77 12.09 1.49
N ASP A 70 -22.93 11.49 1.25
CA ASP A 70 -23.14 10.07 0.96
C ASP A 70 -22.37 9.64 -0.28
N ASP A 71 -22.35 10.47 -1.32
CA ASP A 71 -21.61 10.17 -2.55
C ASP A 71 -20.09 10.09 -2.28
N PHE A 72 -19.57 10.97 -1.42
CA PHE A 72 -18.16 10.98 -1.04
C PHE A 72 -17.82 9.82 -0.10
N LEU A 73 -18.66 9.56 0.90
CA LEU A 73 -18.52 8.42 1.81
C LEU A 73 -18.65 7.08 1.08
N SER A 74 -19.61 6.96 0.17
CA SER A 74 -19.78 5.79 -0.70
C SER A 74 -18.62 5.62 -1.68
N SER A 75 -17.98 6.70 -2.12
CA SER A 75 -16.77 6.60 -2.96
C SER A 75 -15.56 6.11 -2.16
N LEU A 76 -15.46 6.50 -0.87
CA LEU A 76 -14.41 6.05 0.05
C LEU A 76 -14.58 4.60 0.52
N ASP A 77 -15.80 4.19 0.85
CA ASP A 77 -16.12 2.86 1.36
C ASP A 77 -16.57 1.87 0.28
N GLY A 78 -16.73 2.35 -0.95
CA GLY A 78 -17.23 1.56 -2.07
C GLY A 78 -16.15 0.93 -2.94
N GLN A 79 -16.63 0.36 -4.04
CA GLN A 79 -15.82 -0.38 -5.00
C GLN A 79 -14.65 0.45 -5.57
N ILE A 80 -14.80 1.77 -5.69
CA ILE A 80 -13.77 2.66 -6.24
C ILE A 80 -12.46 2.58 -5.44
N MET A 81 -12.51 2.65 -4.11
CA MET A 81 -11.32 2.51 -3.27
C MET A 81 -10.83 1.07 -3.16
N ALA A 82 -11.73 0.08 -3.23
CA ALA A 82 -11.33 -1.33 -3.26
C ALA A 82 -10.51 -1.66 -4.53
N ASP A 83 -11.00 -1.22 -5.69
CA ASP A 83 -10.32 -1.36 -6.97
C ASP A 83 -9.00 -0.59 -6.96
N TYR A 84 -8.98 0.63 -6.41
CA TYR A 84 -7.76 1.41 -6.21
C TYR A 84 -6.68 0.63 -5.42
N VAL A 85 -7.05 0.04 -4.28
CA VAL A 85 -6.12 -0.76 -3.46
C VAL A 85 -5.62 -1.98 -4.24
N ALA A 86 -6.51 -2.70 -4.93
CA ALA A 86 -6.14 -3.86 -5.74
C ALA A 86 -5.15 -3.51 -6.86
N HIS A 87 -5.37 -2.38 -7.57
CA HIS A 87 -4.45 -1.89 -8.59
C HIS A 87 -3.09 -1.49 -7.98
N CYS A 88 -3.09 -0.88 -6.79
CA CYS A 88 -1.86 -0.54 -6.08
C CYS A 88 -1.08 -1.77 -5.60
N GLU A 89 -1.73 -2.85 -5.20
CA GLU A 89 -1.05 -4.10 -4.82
C GLU A 89 -0.28 -4.70 -6.00
N VAL A 90 -0.91 -4.74 -7.18
CA VAL A 90 -0.26 -5.21 -8.42
C VAL A 90 0.96 -4.36 -8.75
N LEU A 91 0.83 -3.03 -8.71
CA LEU A 91 1.93 -2.11 -9.01
C LEU A 91 3.07 -2.15 -7.99
N LYS A 92 2.76 -2.33 -6.70
CA LYS A 92 3.77 -2.55 -5.66
C LYS A 92 4.49 -3.87 -5.83
N SER A 93 3.77 -4.93 -6.17
CA SER A 93 4.36 -6.24 -6.46
C SER A 93 5.31 -6.18 -7.67
N TRP A 94 4.93 -5.45 -8.72
CA TRP A 94 5.82 -5.18 -9.85
C TRP A 94 7.06 -4.40 -9.39
N ARG A 95 6.90 -3.30 -8.65
CA ARG A 95 8.01 -2.49 -8.14
C ARG A 95 8.98 -3.33 -7.31
N ASP A 96 8.46 -4.13 -6.39
CA ASP A 96 9.29 -4.96 -5.52
C ASP A 96 10.05 -6.02 -6.33
N SER A 97 9.43 -6.57 -7.37
CA SER A 97 10.09 -7.47 -8.31
C SER A 97 11.19 -6.76 -9.10
N PHE A 98 10.93 -5.55 -9.62
CA PHE A 98 11.88 -4.73 -10.35
C PHE A 98 13.09 -4.29 -9.50
N ILE A 99 12.87 -3.97 -8.21
CA ILE A 99 13.97 -3.63 -7.29
C ILE A 99 14.88 -4.84 -7.04
N ASN A 100 14.30 -6.04 -6.93
CA ASN A 100 15.04 -7.28 -6.66
C ASN A 100 15.76 -7.81 -7.91
N ASP A 101 15.15 -7.66 -9.08
CA ASP A 101 15.74 -8.03 -10.37
C ASP A 101 15.40 -6.99 -11.46
N PRO A 102 16.21 -5.93 -11.58
CA PRO A 102 16.02 -4.91 -12.60
C PRO A 102 16.28 -5.42 -14.03
N SER A 103 16.88 -6.60 -14.18
CA SER A 103 17.21 -7.19 -15.49
C SER A 103 16.06 -8.01 -16.09
N ALA A 104 15.01 -8.26 -15.30
CA ALA A 104 13.81 -8.98 -15.71
C ALA A 104 12.79 -8.10 -16.46
N SER A 105 13.06 -6.79 -16.59
CA SER A 105 12.20 -5.89 -17.35
C SER A 105 12.59 -5.86 -18.82
N ASP A 106 11.59 -6.03 -19.69
CA ASP A 106 11.73 -5.91 -21.15
C ASP A 106 11.69 -4.44 -21.63
N ASN A 107 11.41 -3.50 -20.72
CA ASN A 107 11.30 -2.06 -21.02
C ASN A 107 12.65 -1.34 -20.96
N ASP A 108 12.69 -0.15 -21.57
CA ASP A 108 13.80 0.77 -21.39
C ASP A 108 13.88 1.24 -19.93
N LYS A 109 15.12 1.35 -19.40
CA LYS A 109 15.37 1.77 -18.00
C LYS A 109 14.70 3.08 -17.62
N GLU A 110 14.60 4.03 -18.55
CA GLU A 110 13.93 5.31 -18.31
C GLU A 110 12.42 5.14 -18.11
N THR A 111 11.79 4.27 -18.90
CA THR A 111 10.37 3.93 -18.80
C THR A 111 10.08 3.26 -17.45
N ASP A 112 10.91 2.31 -17.02
CA ASP A 112 10.75 1.65 -15.74
C ASP A 112 10.96 2.58 -14.54
N LEU A 113 11.94 3.50 -14.62
CA LEU A 113 12.15 4.51 -13.59
C LEU A 113 10.97 5.48 -13.50
N ASN A 114 10.39 5.87 -14.64
CA ASN A 114 9.19 6.71 -14.69
C ASN A 114 7.98 5.98 -14.12
N LEU A 115 7.81 4.70 -14.45
CA LEU A 115 6.75 3.84 -13.92
C LEU A 115 6.90 3.70 -12.39
N MET A 116 8.10 3.37 -11.90
CA MET A 116 8.41 3.28 -10.47
C MET A 116 8.13 4.59 -9.74
N THR A 117 8.53 5.73 -10.31
CA THR A 117 8.25 7.05 -9.74
C THR A 117 6.75 7.31 -9.64
N GLY A 118 5.99 6.93 -10.68
CA GLY A 118 4.54 7.06 -10.67
C GLY A 118 3.85 6.09 -9.70
N VAL A 119 4.38 4.88 -9.50
CA VAL A 119 3.89 3.94 -8.48
C VAL A 119 4.09 4.51 -7.08
N GLU A 120 5.27 5.08 -6.79
CA GLU A 120 5.50 5.75 -5.50
C GLU A 120 4.65 7.01 -5.33
N TYR A 121 4.43 7.74 -6.42
CA TYR A 121 3.58 8.93 -6.42
C TYR A 121 2.14 8.60 -6.03
N SER A 122 1.59 7.54 -6.64
CA SER A 122 0.18 7.16 -6.51
C SER A 122 -0.05 6.25 -5.31
N CYS A 123 0.72 5.18 -5.16
CA CYS A 123 0.49 4.12 -4.17
C CYS A 123 1.38 4.22 -2.91
N GLY A 124 2.24 5.22 -2.84
CA GLY A 124 3.14 5.45 -1.71
C GLY A 124 2.43 5.92 -0.44
N ASP A 125 3.21 6.07 0.64
CA ASP A 125 2.65 6.42 1.95
C ASP A 125 2.00 7.80 1.97
N ASN A 126 0.82 7.83 2.60
CA ASN A 126 -0.01 9.03 2.76
C ASN A 126 -0.40 9.70 1.42
N PHE A 127 -0.63 8.91 0.37
CA PHE A 127 -0.98 9.43 -0.95
C PHE A 127 -2.22 10.33 -0.91
N LEU A 128 -3.30 9.93 -0.22
CA LEU A 128 -4.50 10.78 -0.08
C LEU A 128 -4.12 12.15 0.47
N LYS A 129 -3.42 12.21 1.61
CA LYS A 129 -3.01 13.48 2.24
C LYS A 129 -2.09 14.34 1.37
N LYS A 130 -1.21 13.73 0.56
CA LYS A 130 -0.23 14.47 -0.24
C LYS A 130 -0.77 14.88 -1.61
N ARG A 131 -1.78 14.19 -2.11
CA ARG A 131 -2.22 14.26 -3.53
C ARG A 131 -3.65 14.71 -3.71
N THR A 132 -4.41 14.81 -2.63
CA THR A 132 -5.76 15.34 -2.62
C THR A 132 -5.76 16.59 -1.75
N ASN A 133 -6.42 17.64 -2.21
CA ASN A 133 -6.46 18.91 -1.49
C ASN A 133 -7.62 18.93 -0.50
N ASN A 134 -8.72 18.28 -0.86
CA ASN A 134 -10.01 18.46 -0.20
C ASN A 134 -10.48 17.20 0.53
N VAL A 135 -9.99 16.00 0.18
CA VAL A 135 -10.39 14.75 0.86
C VAL A 135 -10.05 14.80 2.35
N VAL A 136 -8.87 15.31 2.73
CA VAL A 136 -8.50 15.42 4.15
C VAL A 136 -9.39 16.42 4.87
N ALA A 137 -9.67 17.57 4.27
CA ALA A 137 -10.52 18.60 4.85
C ALA A 137 -11.98 18.12 5.00
N ALA A 138 -12.52 17.46 3.97
CA ALA A 138 -13.86 16.84 4.00
C ALA A 138 -13.94 15.77 5.10
N PHE A 139 -12.92 14.92 5.21
CA PHE A 139 -12.87 13.89 6.23
C PHE A 139 -12.76 14.44 7.65
N GLU A 140 -11.91 15.46 7.87
CA GLU A 140 -11.77 16.13 9.17
C GLU A 140 -13.07 16.83 9.60
N TRP A 141 -13.78 17.46 8.65
CA TRP A 141 -15.06 18.10 8.90
C TRP A 141 -16.14 17.06 9.25
N LEU A 142 -16.25 15.99 8.45
CA LEU A 142 -17.18 14.89 8.71
C LEU A 142 -16.92 14.24 10.07
N ALA A 143 -15.66 13.97 10.42
CA ALA A 143 -15.30 13.41 11.72
C ALA A 143 -15.70 14.31 12.90
N LYS A 144 -15.58 15.64 12.73
CA LYS A 144 -15.96 16.61 13.75
C LYS A 144 -17.48 16.68 13.95
N ASN A 145 -18.25 16.59 12.87
CA ASN A 145 -19.72 16.67 12.92
C ASN A 145 -20.41 15.33 13.24
N HIS A 146 -19.85 14.19 12.84
CA HIS A 146 -20.43 12.86 13.13
C HIS A 146 -20.37 12.46 14.61
N ASN A 147 -19.58 13.13 15.45
CA ASN A 147 -19.62 12.91 16.90
C ASN A 147 -21.00 13.28 17.54
N HIS A 148 -21.89 13.95 16.79
CA HIS A 148 -23.24 14.29 17.24
C HIS A 148 -24.36 13.41 16.68
N GLN A 149 -24.11 12.60 15.65
CA GLN A 149 -25.12 11.75 15.03
C GLN A 149 -24.58 10.33 14.83
N SER A 150 -25.00 9.46 15.75
CA SER A 150 -24.79 8.02 15.83
C SER A 150 -24.63 7.33 14.47
N GLY A 151 -23.55 6.55 14.29
CA GLY A 151 -23.56 5.46 13.30
C GLY A 151 -22.22 5.01 12.70
N SER A 152 -21.20 5.86 12.59
CA SER A 152 -19.94 5.47 11.91
C SER A 152 -18.82 5.08 12.87
N SER A 153 -19.00 3.92 13.50
CA SER A 153 -17.94 3.26 14.27
C SER A 153 -16.72 2.93 13.41
N SER A 154 -16.89 2.72 12.10
CA SER A 154 -15.82 2.31 11.19
C SER A 154 -14.82 3.44 10.91
N LEU A 155 -15.29 4.68 10.72
CA LEU A 155 -14.43 5.82 10.39
C LEU A 155 -13.59 6.26 11.58
N SER A 156 -14.17 6.25 12.78
CA SER A 156 -13.45 6.51 14.03
C SER A 156 -12.42 5.41 14.34
N LEU A 157 -12.78 4.13 14.15
CA LEU A 157 -11.85 3.02 14.30
C LEU A 157 -10.70 3.09 13.28
N ARG A 158 -10.99 3.38 12.01
CA ARG A 158 -10.00 3.56 10.94
C ARG A 158 -9.12 4.80 11.18
N PHE A 159 -9.65 5.86 11.78
CA PHE A 159 -8.84 7.01 12.19
C PHE A 159 -7.84 6.61 13.28
N SER A 160 -8.31 5.93 14.34
CA SER A 160 -7.43 5.40 15.38
C SER A 160 -6.40 4.42 14.83
N GLU A 161 -6.79 3.55 13.90
CA GLU A 161 -5.89 2.61 13.22
C GLU A 161 -4.85 3.34 12.36
N SER A 162 -5.25 4.33 11.55
CA SER A 162 -4.32 5.10 10.72
C SER A 162 -3.33 5.91 11.55
N GLN A 163 -3.78 6.48 12.69
CA GLN A 163 -2.91 7.19 13.63
C GLN A 163 -1.96 6.22 14.34
N PHE A 164 -2.45 5.03 14.72
CA PHE A 164 -1.63 3.97 15.30
C PHE A 164 -0.55 3.49 14.32
N MET A 165 -0.90 3.26 13.06
CA MET A 165 0.04 2.87 12.00
C MET A 165 1.08 3.97 11.73
N ARG A 166 0.71 5.25 11.82
CA ARG A 166 1.67 6.38 11.74
C ARG A 166 2.68 6.35 12.88
N THR A 167 2.23 6.18 14.12
CA THR A 167 3.11 6.08 15.28
C THR A 167 4.04 4.87 15.15
N GLN A 168 3.49 3.71 14.79
CA GLN A 168 4.28 2.49 14.60
C GLN A 168 5.34 2.65 13.51
N ASN A 169 5.00 3.23 12.35
CA ASN A 169 5.97 3.46 11.28
C ASN A 169 7.05 4.48 11.66
N GLN A 170 6.68 5.53 12.40
CA GLN A 170 7.64 6.50 12.92
C GLN A 170 8.61 5.86 13.91
N GLU A 171 8.12 5.01 14.81
CA GLU A 171 8.96 4.25 15.74
C GLU A 171 9.87 3.26 15.00
N ARG A 172 9.33 2.51 14.02
CA ARG A 172 10.15 1.60 13.20
C ARG A 172 11.27 2.32 12.47
N LYS A 173 10.98 3.49 11.88
CA LYS A 173 11.98 4.31 11.20
C LYS A 173 13.03 4.82 12.19
N SER A 174 12.61 5.32 13.35
CA SER A 174 13.52 5.76 14.41
C SER A 174 14.44 4.63 14.92
N LEU A 175 13.90 3.42 15.08
CA LEU A 175 14.66 2.23 15.47
C LEU A 175 15.66 1.83 14.37
N GLN A 176 15.24 1.84 13.11
CA GLN A 176 16.10 1.54 11.97
C GLN A 176 17.27 2.53 11.87
N ASP A 177 17.00 3.83 12.01
CA ASP A 177 18.01 4.89 12.00
C ASP A 177 19.00 4.71 13.16
N SER A 178 18.49 4.38 14.36
CA SER A 178 19.31 4.12 15.54
C SER A 178 20.23 2.90 15.37
N LEU A 179 19.71 1.81 14.79
CA LEU A 179 20.49 0.61 14.48
C LEU A 179 21.57 0.91 13.45
N LEU A 180 21.25 1.68 12.42
CA LEU A 180 22.21 2.06 11.38
C LEU A 180 23.34 2.91 11.97
N GLN A 181 23.00 3.89 12.80
CA GLN A 181 23.98 4.73 13.50
C GLN A 181 24.86 3.93 14.46
N GLN A 182 24.30 2.95 15.18
CA GLN A 182 25.04 2.06 16.06
C GLN A 182 26.03 1.19 15.28
N ASN A 183 25.61 0.61 14.15
CA ASN A 183 26.47 -0.18 13.29
C ASN A 183 27.65 0.64 12.75
N VAL A 184 27.39 1.88 12.32
CA VAL A 184 28.45 2.80 11.86
C VAL A 184 29.45 3.09 12.98
N ARG A 185 28.97 3.37 14.20
CA ARG A 185 29.84 3.59 15.35
C ARG A 185 30.70 2.37 15.66
N GLN A 186 30.10 1.18 15.74
CA GLN A 186 30.83 -0.07 16.00
C GLN A 186 31.90 -0.34 14.95
N ARG A 187 31.59 -0.15 13.66
CA ARG A 187 32.59 -0.30 12.57
C ARG A 187 33.75 0.67 12.72
N SER A 188 33.47 1.92 13.09
CA SER A 188 34.51 2.92 13.33
C SER A 188 35.43 2.53 14.49
N GLU A 189 34.85 2.08 15.61
CA GLU A 189 35.63 1.62 16.78
C GLU A 189 36.48 0.38 16.45
N ILE A 190 35.94 -0.57 15.70
CA ILE A 190 36.68 -1.75 15.22
C ILE A 190 37.85 -1.33 14.34
N ASN A 191 37.62 -0.42 13.39
CA ASN A 191 38.66 0.08 12.51
C ASN A 191 39.75 0.81 13.30
N GLN A 192 39.39 1.61 14.30
CA GLN A 192 40.37 2.27 15.17
C GLN A 192 41.22 1.27 15.94
N ARG A 193 40.62 0.25 16.57
CA ARG A 193 41.37 -0.80 17.27
C ARG A 193 42.28 -1.58 16.32
N ARG A 194 41.77 -1.90 15.12
CA ARG A 194 42.56 -2.57 14.09
C ARG A 194 43.80 -1.75 13.72
N ASN A 195 43.63 -0.45 13.47
CA ASN A 195 44.73 0.45 13.14
C ASN A 195 45.75 0.57 14.28
N GLN A 196 45.29 0.57 15.54
CA GLN A 196 46.18 0.55 16.70
C GLN A 196 47.02 -0.72 16.76
N LEU A 197 46.39 -1.89 16.58
CA LEU A 197 47.09 -3.18 16.57
C LEU A 197 48.08 -3.28 15.40
N GLU A 198 47.69 -2.86 14.20
CA GLU A 198 48.59 -2.80 13.04
C GLU A 198 49.79 -1.88 13.31
N GLY A 199 49.56 -0.71 13.92
CA GLY A 199 50.62 0.21 14.33
C GLY A 199 51.58 -0.37 15.37
N GLU A 200 51.06 -1.14 16.34
CA GLU A 200 51.89 -1.83 17.33
C GLU A 200 52.70 -2.97 16.72
N LEU A 201 52.11 -3.77 15.82
CA LEU A 201 52.81 -4.83 15.10
C LEU A 201 53.98 -4.27 14.27
N ILE A 202 53.76 -3.16 13.55
CA ILE A 202 54.82 -2.49 12.79
C ILE A 202 55.95 -2.02 13.73
N ARG A 203 55.62 -1.41 14.87
CA ARG A 203 56.61 -0.96 15.86
C ARG A 203 57.43 -2.13 16.42
N GLN A 204 56.80 -3.25 16.71
CA GLN A 204 57.50 -4.45 17.17
C GLN A 204 58.43 -4.99 16.08
N GLN A 205 57.99 -5.01 14.82
CA GLN A 205 58.82 -5.47 13.70
C GLN A 205 60.07 -4.59 13.51
N ILE A 206 59.94 -3.26 13.62
CA ILE A 206 61.06 -2.32 13.55
C ILE A 206 62.03 -2.47 14.72
N ASN A 207 61.51 -2.66 15.95
CA ASN A 207 62.36 -2.80 17.14
C ASN A 207 62.97 -4.20 17.32
N SER A 208 62.41 -5.22 16.66
CA SER A 208 62.87 -6.62 16.76
C SER A 208 63.93 -6.99 15.73
N THR A 209 64.15 -6.19 14.68
CA THR A 209 65.27 -6.38 13.75
C THR A 209 66.59 -6.03 14.46
N PRO A 210 67.50 -7.00 14.71
CA PRO A 210 68.77 -6.71 15.32
C PRO A 210 69.61 -5.88 14.35
N TYR A 211 70.08 -4.72 14.79
CA TYR A 211 71.09 -3.95 14.07
C TYR A 211 72.34 -4.84 13.90
N PRO A 212 72.84 -5.10 12.67
CA PRO A 212 74.11 -5.80 12.53
C PRO A 212 75.22 -4.92 13.12
N ARG A 213 75.85 -5.40 14.19
CA ARG A 213 77.09 -4.80 14.70
C ARG A 213 78.22 -5.20 13.75
N ASN A 214 78.82 -4.20 13.11
CA ASN A 214 80.12 -4.31 12.45
C ASN A 214 81.23 -4.52 13.48
#